data_AF-A0A0G0R591-F1
#
_entry.id   AF-A0A0G0R591-F1
#
_cell.length_a   1.000
_cell.length_b   1.000
_cell.length_c   1.000
_cell.angle_alpha   90.00
_cell.angle_beta   90.00
_cell.angle_gamma   90.00
#
_symmetry.space_group_name_H-M   'P 1'
#
loop_
_entity.id
_entity.type
_entity.pdbx_description
1 polymer ?
#
loop_
_entity_poly.entity_id
_entity_poly.type
_entity_poly.pdbx_seq_one_letter_code
_entity_poly.pdbx_strand_id
1 'polypeptide(L)'
;MKFQVPQFIEIEDKIFGPLTLKQFIYLAGGGGISFVIYSIIPYLVIALFFIIPVMLFSVALAFYKINGKPFIFILESAVKYTLSNKLYLWQKREKVITKKDSISNDNSSLLKVPKLSESKLKDLTWSLDINENINPITRDSKRL
;
A
#
# COMPACT_ATOMS: atom_id res chain seq x y z
N MET A 1 -27.25 14.09 -12.55
CA MET A 1 -27.81 13.18 -11.52
C MET A 1 -26.78 13.06 -10.41
N LYS A 2 -27.17 13.23 -9.13
CA LYS A 2 -26.26 13.05 -7.98
C LYS A 2 -26.49 11.65 -7.44
N PHE A 3 -25.45 10.80 -7.42
CA PHE A 3 -25.53 9.47 -6.83
C PHE A 3 -25.28 9.55 -5.33
N GLN A 4 -26.15 8.94 -4.54
CA GLN A 4 -25.97 8.85 -3.10
C GLN A 4 -25.07 7.64 -2.82
N VAL A 5 -23.87 7.90 -2.30
CA VAL A 5 -22.91 6.84 -1.98
C VAL A 5 -23.31 6.24 -0.63
N PRO A 6 -23.51 4.90 -0.54
CA PRO A 6 -23.78 4.25 0.72
C PRO A 6 -22.60 4.46 1.68
N GLN A 7 -22.89 4.86 2.92
CA GLN A 7 -21.87 5.23 3.90
C GLN A 7 -21.10 4.02 4.49
N PHE A 8 -21.61 2.80 4.31
CA PHE A 8 -21.06 1.58 4.92
C PHE A 8 -20.39 0.61 3.94
N ILE A 9 -19.94 1.07 2.77
CA ILE A 9 -19.24 0.19 1.80
C ILE A 9 -17.88 -0.33 2.29
N GLU A 10 -17.28 0.36 3.27
CA GLU A 10 -15.93 0.05 3.75
C GLU A 10 -15.91 -0.92 4.94
N ILE A 11 -17.06 -1.13 5.59
CA ILE A 11 -17.19 -1.98 6.77
C ILE A 11 -17.72 -3.33 6.32
N GLU A 12 -16.99 -4.39 6.64
CA GLU A 12 -17.46 -5.75 6.35
C GLU A 12 -18.73 -6.08 7.11
N ASP A 13 -19.65 -6.78 6.43
CA ASP A 13 -20.89 -7.26 7.03
C ASP A 13 -20.59 -8.27 8.15
N LYS A 14 -21.21 -8.02 9.31
CA LYS A 14 -21.17 -8.92 10.46
C LYS A 14 -22.34 -9.89 10.36
N ILE A 15 -22.06 -11.09 9.86
CA ILE A 15 -23.08 -12.11 9.59
C ILE A 15 -23.35 -12.95 10.84
N PHE A 16 -22.30 -13.24 11.64
CA PHE A 16 -22.39 -14.08 12.83
C PHE A 16 -22.23 -13.24 14.10
N GLY A 17 -23.31 -12.56 14.49
CA GLY A 17 -23.32 -11.68 15.65
C GLY A 17 -22.28 -10.55 15.51
N PRO A 18 -21.22 -10.50 16.34
CA PRO A 18 -20.19 -9.47 16.20
C PRO A 18 -19.12 -9.78 15.13
N LEU A 19 -19.12 -10.99 14.54
CA LEU A 19 -18.06 -11.47 13.65
C LEU A 19 -18.39 -11.26 12.17
N THR A 20 -17.38 -10.84 11.41
CA THR A 20 -17.43 -10.88 9.95
C THR A 20 -17.26 -12.31 9.45
N LEU A 21 -17.67 -12.58 8.21
CA LEU A 21 -17.54 -13.90 7.60
C LEU A 21 -16.08 -14.41 7.65
N LYS A 22 -15.11 -13.53 7.36
CA LYS A 22 -13.68 -13.86 7.37
C LYS A 22 -13.21 -14.25 8.78
N GLN A 23 -13.61 -13.48 9.79
CA GLN A 23 -13.27 -13.75 11.19
C GLN A 23 -13.83 -15.09 11.66
N PHE A 24 -15.08 -15.39 11.28
CA PHE A 24 -15.70 -16.67 11.55
C PHE A 24 -14.91 -17.83 10.93
N ILE A 25 -14.50 -17.71 9.64
CA ILE A 25 -13.69 -18.73 8.98
C ILE A 25 -12.35 -18.94 9.70
N TYR A 26 -11.67 -17.88 10.13
CA TYR A 26 -10.39 -18.04 10.83
C TYR A 26 -10.55 -18.77 12.16
N LEU A 27 -11.59 -18.43 12.94
CA LEU A 27 -11.89 -19.10 14.21
C LEU A 27 -12.36 -20.54 14.01
N ALA A 28 -13.25 -20.78 13.06
CA ALA A 28 -13.73 -22.11 12.72
C ALA A 28 -12.59 -23.00 12.20
N GLY A 29 -11.71 -22.46 11.36
CA GLY A 29 -10.51 -23.15 10.88
C GLY A 29 -9.53 -23.45 12.02
N GLY A 30 -9.25 -22.49 12.90
CA GLY A 30 -8.39 -22.68 14.06
C GLY A 30 -8.95 -23.71 15.06
N GLY A 31 -10.24 -23.65 15.32
CA GLY A 31 -10.95 -24.64 16.15
C GLY A 31 -10.96 -26.02 15.51
N GLY A 32 -11.19 -26.11 14.20
CA GLY A 32 -11.15 -27.35 13.43
C GLY A 32 -9.77 -28.01 13.46
N ILE A 33 -8.70 -27.23 13.22
CA ILE A 33 -7.32 -27.73 13.34
C ILE A 33 -7.01 -28.18 14.76
N SER A 34 -7.45 -27.41 15.77
CA SER A 34 -7.27 -27.76 17.18
C SER A 34 -7.98 -29.07 17.54
N PHE A 35 -9.17 -29.30 17.00
CA PHE A 35 -9.92 -30.54 17.16
C PHE A 35 -9.22 -31.73 16.50
N VAL A 36 -8.67 -31.54 15.30
CA VAL A 36 -7.87 -32.59 14.61
C VAL A 36 -6.63 -32.95 15.44
N ILE A 37 -5.90 -31.95 15.98
CA ILE A 37 -4.74 -32.17 16.84
C ILE A 37 -5.13 -32.95 18.10
N TYR A 38 -6.25 -32.57 18.74
CA TYR A 38 -6.78 -33.27 19.90
C TYR A 38 -7.16 -34.72 19.59
N SER A 39 -7.71 -34.98 18.40
CA SER A 39 -8.13 -36.33 18.00
C SER A 39 -6.94 -37.25 17.65
N ILE A 40 -5.82 -36.70 17.18
CA ILE A 40 -4.65 -37.50 16.77
C ILE A 40 -3.72 -37.79 17.97
N ILE A 41 -3.60 -36.85 18.90
CA ILE A 41 -2.64 -36.95 20.02
C ILE A 41 -3.37 -37.46 21.27
N PRO A 42 -3.09 -38.69 21.75
CA PRO A 42 -3.78 -39.26 22.91
C PRO A 42 -3.35 -38.61 24.24
N TYR A 43 -2.18 -37.97 24.27
CA TYR A 43 -1.67 -37.27 25.45
C TYR A 43 -2.14 -35.81 25.47
N LEU A 44 -3.08 -35.51 26.37
CA LEU A 44 -3.68 -34.18 26.51
C LEU A 44 -2.67 -33.04 26.67
N VAL A 45 -1.60 -33.24 27.47
CA VAL A 45 -0.58 -32.21 27.72
C VAL A 45 0.18 -31.86 26.44
N ILE A 46 0.53 -32.88 25.64
CA ILE A 46 1.24 -32.71 24.38
C ILE A 46 0.31 -32.07 23.35
N ALA A 47 -0.95 -32.50 23.29
CA ALA A 47 -1.95 -31.90 22.42
C ALA A 47 -2.13 -30.40 22.73
N LEU A 48 -2.25 -30.04 24.00
CA LEU A 48 -2.43 -28.66 24.44
C LEU A 48 -1.25 -27.76 24.04
N PHE A 49 -0.03 -28.29 24.09
CA PHE A 49 1.18 -27.56 23.66
C PHE A 49 1.11 -27.12 22.18
N PHE A 50 0.49 -27.92 21.30
CA PHE A 50 0.27 -27.56 19.90
C PHE A 50 -1.02 -26.76 19.68
N ILE A 51 -2.07 -27.02 20.44
CA ILE A 51 -3.36 -26.33 20.31
C ILE A 51 -3.24 -24.85 20.71
N ILE A 52 -2.55 -24.54 21.81
CA ILE A 52 -2.39 -23.16 22.31
C ILE A 52 -1.88 -22.21 21.21
N PRO A 53 -0.74 -22.45 20.55
CA PRO A 53 -0.23 -21.53 19.53
C PRO A 53 -1.16 -21.46 18.31
N VAL A 54 -1.82 -22.55 17.92
CA VAL A 54 -2.78 -22.57 16.81
C VAL A 54 -4.00 -21.70 17.12
N MET A 55 -4.58 -21.84 18.32
CA MET A 55 -5.71 -21.03 18.78
C MET A 55 -5.31 -19.57 18.89
N LEU A 56 -4.15 -19.28 19.49
CA LEU A 56 -3.65 -17.90 19.62
C LEU A 56 -3.45 -17.25 18.25
N PHE A 57 -2.90 -17.99 17.30
CA PHE A 57 -2.70 -17.50 15.93
C PHE A 57 -4.03 -17.27 15.20
N SER A 58 -5.01 -18.15 15.36
CA SER A 58 -6.36 -18.00 14.81
C SER A 58 -7.07 -16.75 15.36
N VAL A 59 -7.00 -16.53 16.68
CA VAL A 59 -7.56 -15.34 17.34
C VAL A 59 -6.84 -14.06 16.85
N ALA A 60 -5.52 -14.10 16.70
CA ALA A 60 -4.76 -12.99 16.14
C ALA A 60 -5.20 -12.66 14.71
N LEU A 61 -5.44 -13.67 13.86
CA LEU A 61 -5.96 -13.46 12.50
C LEU A 61 -7.35 -12.80 12.49
N ALA A 62 -8.22 -13.15 13.44
CA ALA A 62 -9.57 -12.62 13.50
C ALA A 62 -9.64 -11.18 14.04
N PHE A 63 -8.90 -10.87 15.13
CA PHE A 63 -9.11 -9.62 15.87
C PHE A 63 -7.91 -8.67 15.86
N TYR A 64 -6.70 -9.16 15.59
CA TYR A 64 -5.52 -8.31 15.66
C TYR A 64 -5.46 -7.38 14.45
N LYS A 65 -5.21 -6.10 14.74
CA LYS A 65 -5.06 -5.05 13.74
C LYS A 65 -3.77 -4.32 14.00
N ILE A 66 -2.99 -4.10 12.94
CA ILE A 66 -1.74 -3.33 12.99
C ILE A 66 -1.92 -2.15 12.05
N ASN A 67 -1.66 -0.95 12.55
CA ASN A 67 -1.76 0.30 11.80
C ASN A 67 -3.13 0.47 11.11
N GLY A 68 -4.21 0.10 11.79
CA GLY A 68 -5.58 0.16 11.27
C GLY A 68 -5.94 -0.92 10.25
N LYS A 69 -5.00 -1.80 9.86
CA LYS A 69 -5.25 -2.88 8.91
C LYS A 69 -5.41 -4.24 9.62
N PRO A 70 -6.33 -5.10 9.16
CA PRO A 70 -6.42 -6.48 9.62
C PRO A 70 -5.11 -7.25 9.48
N PHE A 71 -4.74 -8.06 10.47
CA PHE A 71 -3.49 -8.82 10.49
C PHE A 71 -3.28 -9.72 9.27
N ILE A 72 -4.36 -10.22 8.66
CA ILE A 72 -4.30 -11.04 7.45
C ILE A 72 -3.51 -10.37 6.31
N PHE A 73 -3.63 -9.05 6.12
CA PHE A 73 -2.91 -8.35 5.04
C PHE A 73 -1.40 -8.32 5.27
N ILE A 74 -0.99 -8.29 6.53
CA ILE A 74 0.42 -8.30 6.91
C ILE A 74 0.98 -9.69 6.73
N LEU A 75 0.23 -10.72 7.12
CA LEU A 75 0.61 -12.10 6.88
C LEU A 75 0.72 -12.39 5.37
N GLU A 76 -0.27 -11.97 4.58
CA GLU A 76 -0.23 -12.09 3.12
C GLU A 76 1.01 -11.40 2.54
N SER A 77 1.29 -10.17 2.99
CA SER A 77 2.47 -9.43 2.54
C SER A 77 3.78 -10.11 2.95
N ALA A 78 3.85 -10.66 4.17
CA ALA A 78 5.02 -11.38 4.66
C ALA A 78 5.26 -12.68 3.87
N VAL A 79 4.21 -13.46 3.60
CA VAL A 79 4.28 -14.66 2.75
C VAL A 79 4.71 -14.27 1.34
N LYS A 80 4.05 -13.28 0.73
CA LYS A 80 4.39 -12.80 -0.61
C LYS A 80 5.83 -12.30 -0.69
N TYR A 81 6.30 -11.55 0.30
CA TYR A 81 7.69 -11.07 0.34
C TYR A 81 8.72 -12.19 0.51
N THR A 82 8.36 -13.24 1.25
CA THR A 82 9.24 -14.39 1.49
C THR A 82 9.36 -15.26 0.25
N LEU A 83 8.23 -15.49 -0.46
CA LEU A 83 8.18 -16.30 -1.68
C LEU A 83 8.55 -15.51 -2.95
N SER A 84 8.50 -14.18 -2.92
CA SER A 84 8.84 -13.37 -4.09
C SER A 84 10.34 -13.36 -4.36
N ASN A 85 10.69 -13.48 -5.65
CA ASN A 85 12.06 -13.30 -6.09
C ASN A 85 12.53 -11.87 -5.81
N LYS A 86 13.67 -11.75 -5.13
CA LYS A 86 14.31 -10.47 -4.77
C LYS A 86 15.13 -9.90 -5.92
N LEU A 87 14.59 -9.97 -7.14
CA LEU A 87 15.24 -9.37 -8.30
C LEU A 87 14.91 -7.88 -8.32
N TYR A 88 15.84 -7.08 -7.82
CA TYR A 88 15.79 -5.62 -7.90
C TYR A 88 16.15 -5.18 -9.31
N LEU A 89 15.26 -5.42 -10.27
CA LEU A 89 15.37 -4.89 -11.61
C LEU A 89 14.77 -3.49 -11.63
N TRP A 90 15.53 -2.51 -12.13
CA TRP A 90 14.98 -1.20 -12.46
C TRP A 90 13.98 -1.37 -13.60
N GLN A 91 12.71 -1.52 -13.24
CA GLN A 91 11.62 -1.43 -14.18
C GLN A 91 11.20 0.02 -14.29
N LYS A 92 11.52 0.64 -15.44
CA LYS A 92 10.91 1.89 -15.85
C LYS A 92 9.42 1.60 -16.06
N ARG A 93 8.62 1.71 -14.99
CA ARG A 93 7.17 1.63 -15.10
C ARG A 93 6.76 2.83 -15.92
N GLU A 94 6.35 2.59 -17.16
CA GLU A 94 5.60 3.58 -17.88
C GLU A 94 4.41 3.93 -17.01
N LYS A 95 4.37 5.18 -16.57
CA LYS A 95 3.30 5.69 -15.76
C LYS A 95 2.10 5.66 -16.68
N VAL A 96 1.32 4.57 -16.65
CA VAL A 96 0.03 4.52 -17.30
C VAL A 96 -0.75 5.63 -16.61
N ILE A 97 -0.86 6.77 -17.30
CA ILE A 97 -1.80 7.80 -16.92
C ILE A 97 -3.14 7.14 -17.19
N THR A 98 -3.64 6.38 -16.22
CA THR A 98 -5.05 6.06 -16.17
C THR A 98 -5.69 7.42 -16.20
N LYS A 99 -6.30 7.75 -17.34
CA LYS A 99 -7.10 8.94 -17.53
C LYS A 99 -8.22 8.75 -16.51
N LYS A 100 -7.97 9.21 -15.29
CA LYS A 100 -8.98 9.29 -14.24
C LYS A 100 -10.02 10.16 -14.90
N ASP A 101 -11.17 9.55 -15.22
CA ASP A 101 -12.30 10.25 -15.80
C ASP A 101 -12.40 11.57 -15.06
N SER A 102 -12.19 12.62 -15.85
CA SER A 102 -12.12 13.97 -15.36
C SER A 102 -13.53 14.28 -14.89
N ILE A 103 -13.83 13.91 -13.65
CA ILE A 103 -14.88 14.54 -12.88
C ILE A 103 -14.50 16.01 -12.95
N SER A 104 -15.28 16.75 -13.74
CA SER A 104 -15.19 18.19 -13.95
C SER A 104 -15.30 18.86 -12.58
N ASN A 105 -14.17 18.94 -11.88
CA ASN A 105 -13.99 19.78 -10.72
C ASN A 105 -13.18 20.97 -11.22
N ASP A 106 -13.94 22.02 -11.49
CA ASP A 106 -13.52 23.35 -11.91
C ASP A 106 -12.73 24.06 -10.82
N ASN A 107 -11.60 23.48 -10.40
CA ASN A 107 -10.72 23.98 -9.35
C ASN A 107 -9.24 23.98 -9.77
N SER A 108 -8.95 24.00 -11.07
CA SER A 108 -7.59 24.20 -11.60
C SER A 108 -7.13 25.67 -11.58
N SER A 109 -7.74 26.52 -10.76
CA SER A 109 -7.40 27.94 -10.64
C SER A 109 -6.35 28.25 -9.56
N LEU A 110 -5.96 27.29 -8.70
CA LEU A 110 -5.07 27.59 -7.57
C LEU A 110 -3.56 27.41 -7.82
N LEU A 111 -3.15 26.87 -8.96
CA LEU A 111 -1.74 26.83 -9.36
C LEU A 111 -1.59 27.35 -10.78
N LYS A 112 -1.79 28.66 -10.93
CA LYS A 112 -1.45 29.38 -12.16
C LYS A 112 0.07 29.48 -12.25
N VAL A 113 0.72 28.40 -12.70
CA VAL A 113 2.12 28.47 -13.12
C VAL A 113 2.15 29.47 -14.28
N PRO A 114 2.91 30.57 -14.18
CA PRO A 114 3.00 31.53 -15.27
C PRO A 114 3.57 30.81 -16.48
N LYS A 115 2.79 30.74 -17.58
CA LYS A 115 3.31 30.28 -18.87
C LYS A 115 4.31 31.34 -19.34
N LEU A 116 5.60 31.06 -19.17
CA LEU A 116 6.66 31.86 -19.77
C LEU A 116 6.57 31.71 -21.29
N SER A 117 6.58 32.83 -22.02
CA SER A 117 6.64 32.79 -23.48
C SER A 117 8.00 32.25 -23.93
N GLU A 118 8.03 31.58 -25.07
CA GLU A 118 9.28 31.06 -25.65
C GLU A 118 10.34 32.16 -25.82
N SER A 119 9.91 33.40 -26.11
CA SER A 119 10.80 34.56 -26.14
C SER A 119 11.48 34.84 -24.81
N LYS A 120 10.74 34.85 -23.68
CA LYS A 120 11.31 35.10 -22.34
C LYS A 120 12.25 33.99 -21.90
N LEU A 121 11.96 32.73 -22.27
CA LEU A 121 12.85 31.61 -21.97
C LEU A 121 14.17 31.70 -22.74
N LYS A 122 14.11 32.18 -23.98
CA LYS A 122 15.30 32.43 -24.81
C LYS A 122 16.14 33.59 -24.27
N ASP A 123 15.48 34.68 -23.85
CA ASP A 123 16.15 35.82 -23.24
C ASP A 123 16.82 35.45 -21.90
N LEU A 124 16.16 34.62 -21.07
CA LEU A 124 16.75 34.12 -19.82
C LEU A 124 17.97 33.24 -20.10
N THR A 125 17.85 32.28 -21.02
CA THR A 125 18.97 31.40 -21.41
C THR A 125 20.16 32.22 -21.90
N TRP A 126 19.91 33.22 -22.75
CA TRP A 126 20.96 34.09 -23.28
C TRP A 126 21.62 34.95 -22.19
N SER A 127 20.83 35.51 -21.28
CA SER A 127 21.36 36.29 -20.14
C SER A 127 22.20 35.43 -19.18
N LEU A 128 21.83 34.16 -19.01
CA LEU A 128 22.56 33.22 -18.15
C LEU A 128 23.89 32.82 -18.78
N ASP A 129 23.89 32.53 -20.08
CA ASP A 129 25.09 32.17 -20.85
C ASP A 129 26.10 33.34 -20.90
N ILE A 130 25.61 34.57 -21.04
CA ILE A 130 26.46 35.76 -20.97
C ILE A 130 27.02 35.98 -19.57
N ASN A 131 26.19 35.87 -18.52
CA ASN A 131 26.67 36.01 -17.15
C ASN A 131 27.68 34.92 -16.79
N GLU A 132 27.52 33.70 -17.29
CA GLU A 132 28.48 32.60 -17.09
C GLU A 132 29.82 32.89 -17.80
N ASN A 133 29.78 33.50 -18.99
CA ASN A 133 30.98 33.82 -19.76
C ASN A 133 31.77 35.05 -19.22
N ILE A 134 31.08 36.04 -18.63
CA ILE A 134 31.73 37.23 -18.06
C ILE A 134 32.28 36.99 -16.64
N ASN A 135 31.89 35.92 -15.96
CA ASN A 135 32.29 35.65 -14.58
C ASN A 135 33.53 34.71 -14.57
N PRO A 136 34.75 35.22 -14.31
CA PRO A 136 35.98 34.45 -14.46
C PRO A 136 36.09 33.25 -13.50
N ILE A 137 35.30 33.23 -12.42
CA ILE A 137 35.31 32.16 -11.39
C ILE A 137 34.58 30.89 -11.89
N THR A 138 33.59 31.02 -12.77
CA THR A 138 32.78 29.87 -13.23
C THR A 138 33.42 29.15 -14.42
N ARG A 139 34.24 29.87 -15.19
CA ARG A 139 34.83 29.41 -16.45
C ARG A 139 35.85 28.27 -16.31
N ASP A 140 36.52 28.16 -15.16
CA ASP A 140 37.49 27.10 -14.88
C ASP A 140 36.86 25.75 -14.47
N SER A 141 35.59 25.73 -14.05
CA SER A 141 34.92 24.50 -13.60
C SER A 141 34.52 23.53 -14.73
N LYS A 142 34.52 23.97 -15.99
CA LYS A 142 34.11 23.20 -17.18
C LYS A 142 35.27 22.58 -17.98
N ARG A 143 36.52 22.72 -17.53
CA ARG A 143 37.73 22.24 -18.23
C ARG A 143 38.40 21.00 -17.61
N LEU A 144 37.66 20.22 -16.82
CA LEU A 144 38.08 18.89 -16.33
C LEU A 144 37.09 17.82 -16.81
#